data_AF-A0A955SV96-F1
#
_entry.id   AF-A0A955SV96-F1
#
_cell.length_a   1.000
_cell.length_b   1.000
_cell.length_c   1.000
_cell.angle_alpha   90.00
_cell.angle_beta   90.00
_cell.angle_gamma   90.00
#
_symmetry.space_group_name_H-M   'P 1'
#
loop_
_entity.id
_entity.type
_entity.pdbx_description
1 polymer ?
#
loop_
_entity_poly.entity_id
_entity_poly.type
_entity_poly.pdbx_seq_one_letter_code
_entity_poly.pdbx_strand_id
1 'polypeptide(L)'
;MSSKTRQDGRAVDQLRPINIQRSFLETAEGSCWIEFGKTKVLCTASFSENTPNWLPEGQGWVTAEYGMLPKSSKTRIVREGAKPKGRTAEIQRLIGRALRAVTDSSALGQRLVNIDCDVIQA
;
A
#
# COMPACT_ATOMS: atom_id res chain seq x y z
N MET A 1 -7.74 3.23 -39.13
CA MET A 1 -7.97 2.65 -37.79
C MET A 1 -8.17 3.82 -36.83
N SER A 2 -9.31 3.92 -36.13
CA SER A 2 -9.55 5.03 -35.21
C SER A 2 -8.59 4.91 -34.03
N SER A 3 -7.64 5.85 -33.92
CA SER A 3 -6.78 6.02 -32.77
C SER A 3 -7.66 6.33 -31.57
N LYS A 4 -7.96 5.31 -30.75
CA LYS A 4 -8.87 5.43 -29.62
C LYS A 4 -8.12 6.10 -28.47
N THR A 5 -8.05 7.42 -28.49
CA THR A 5 -7.42 8.22 -27.44
C THR A 5 -8.29 8.24 -26.18
N ARG A 6 -7.66 8.10 -25.01
CA ARG A 6 -8.35 8.12 -23.71
C ARG A 6 -8.83 9.53 -23.35
N GLN A 7 -9.70 9.64 -22.34
CA GLN A 7 -10.24 10.93 -21.84
C GLN A 7 -9.15 11.93 -21.41
N ASP A 8 -7.97 11.45 -21.04
CA ASP A 8 -6.83 12.25 -20.60
C ASP A 8 -5.73 12.38 -21.68
N GLY A 9 -6.05 12.09 -22.93
CA GLY A 9 -5.14 12.26 -24.07
C GLY A 9 -4.09 11.17 -24.24
N ARG A 10 -4.02 10.19 -23.33
CA ARG A 10 -3.05 9.09 -23.39
C ARG A 10 -3.45 7.98 -24.36
N ALA A 11 -2.45 7.26 -24.87
CA ALA A 11 -2.66 6.01 -25.60
C ALA A 11 -3.19 4.90 -24.68
N VAL A 12 -3.75 3.84 -25.28
CA VAL A 12 -4.40 2.74 -24.53
C VAL A 12 -3.43 1.97 -23.62
N ASP A 13 -2.18 1.86 -24.05
CA ASP A 13 -1.05 1.19 -23.41
C ASP A 13 -0.15 2.16 -22.61
N GLN A 14 -0.33 3.46 -22.76
CA GLN A 14 0.46 4.46 -22.07
C GLN A 14 0.01 4.60 -20.60
N LEU A 15 0.95 4.37 -19.68
CA LEU A 15 0.75 4.59 -18.23
C LEU A 15 0.56 6.08 -17.90
N ARG A 16 0.04 6.36 -16.70
CA ARG A 16 0.10 7.73 -16.14
C ARG A 16 1.57 8.04 -15.81
N PRO A 17 1.95 9.33 -15.67
CA PRO A 17 3.24 9.66 -15.07
C PRO A 17 3.37 9.01 -13.68
N ILE A 18 4.48 8.35 -13.43
CA ILE A 18 4.78 7.68 -12.15
C ILE A 18 5.95 8.39 -11.50
N ASN A 19 5.80 8.75 -10.23
CA ASN A 19 6.88 9.27 -9.40
C ASN A 19 6.93 8.51 -8.08
N ILE A 20 8.13 8.20 -7.60
CA ILE A 20 8.36 7.53 -6.32
C ILE A 20 9.47 8.27 -5.60
N GLN A 21 9.12 8.96 -4.51
CA GLN A 21 10.08 9.58 -3.61
C GLN A 21 10.26 8.68 -2.38
N ARG A 22 11.46 8.13 -2.22
CA ARG A 22 11.84 7.32 -1.06
C ARG A 22 12.21 8.19 0.13
N SER A 23 12.19 7.62 1.33
CA SER A 23 12.56 8.30 2.57
C SER A 23 11.75 9.58 2.78
N PHE A 24 10.44 9.49 2.52
CA PHE A 24 9.54 10.62 2.59
C PHE A 24 9.26 11.06 4.04
N LEU A 25 9.16 10.09 4.95
CA LEU A 25 9.10 10.31 6.39
C LEU A 25 10.43 9.96 7.03
N GLU A 26 10.87 10.79 7.96
CA GLU A 26 12.07 10.58 8.78
C GLU A 26 11.84 9.56 9.90
N THR A 27 10.58 9.37 10.33
CA THR A 27 10.22 8.58 11.50
C THR A 27 9.97 7.10 11.21
N ALA A 28 9.74 6.73 9.94
CA ALA A 28 9.46 5.35 9.56
C ALA A 28 10.75 4.67 9.09
N GLU A 29 10.96 3.41 9.46
CA GLU A 29 12.13 2.63 9.06
C GLU A 29 12.21 2.47 7.53
N GLY A 30 11.06 2.39 6.88
CA GLY A 30 10.93 2.56 5.44
C GLY A 30 9.75 3.46 5.10
N SER A 31 9.93 4.36 4.14
CA SER A 31 8.83 5.17 3.63
C SER A 31 9.01 5.51 2.15
N CYS A 32 7.89 5.63 1.45
CA CYS A 32 7.85 6.27 0.14
C CYS A 32 6.54 6.99 -0.13
N TRP A 33 6.65 8.07 -0.90
CA TRP A 33 5.54 8.76 -1.52
C TRP A 33 5.44 8.33 -2.98
N ILE A 34 4.32 7.72 -3.35
CA ILE A 34 4.08 7.21 -4.70
C ILE A 34 2.94 7.96 -5.38
N GLU A 35 3.20 8.40 -6.61
CA GLU A 35 2.24 9.14 -7.44
C GLU A 35 2.01 8.40 -8.75
N PHE A 36 0.75 8.16 -9.09
CA PHE A 36 0.30 7.64 -10.39
C PHE A 36 -0.62 8.69 -11.02
N GLY A 37 -0.01 9.67 -11.69
CA GLY A 37 -0.69 10.89 -12.11
C GLY A 37 -1.23 11.65 -10.89
N LYS A 38 -2.56 11.73 -10.77
CA LYS A 38 -3.21 12.43 -9.64
C LYS A 38 -3.41 11.54 -8.41
N THR A 39 -3.28 10.21 -8.52
CA THR A 39 -3.40 9.33 -7.37
C THR A 39 -2.12 9.40 -6.55
N LYS A 40 -2.23 9.65 -5.25
CA LYS A 40 -1.10 9.82 -4.33
C LYS A 40 -1.29 8.97 -3.09
N VAL A 41 -0.29 8.15 -2.78
CA VAL A 41 -0.30 7.22 -1.65
C VAL A 41 1.00 7.37 -0.89
N LEU A 42 0.88 7.47 0.44
CA LEU A 42 2.00 7.32 1.35
C LEU A 42 2.08 5.85 1.73
N CYS A 43 3.26 5.25 1.56
CA CYS A 43 3.53 3.89 2.00
C CYS A 43 4.60 3.93 3.08
N THR A 44 4.35 3.29 4.22
CA THR A 44 5.32 3.12 5.30
C THR A 44 5.55 1.65 5.59
N ALA A 45 6.75 1.32 6.05
CA ALA A 45 7.13 0.02 6.57
C ALA A 45 7.67 0.22 7.98
N SER A 46 7.11 -0.50 8.94
CA SER A 46 7.54 -0.49 10.35
C SER A 46 7.76 -1.90 10.88
N PHE A 47 8.70 -2.04 11.81
CA PHE A 47 8.98 -3.31 12.47
C PHE A 47 8.20 -3.44 13.78
N SER A 48 7.74 -4.67 14.05
CA SER A 48 7.22 -5.07 15.35
C SER A 48 7.81 -6.42 15.75
N GLU A 49 8.11 -6.58 17.03
CA GLU A 49 8.67 -7.82 17.58
C GLU A 49 7.61 -8.92 17.74
N ASN A 50 6.32 -8.56 17.68
CA ASN A 50 5.22 -9.49 17.90
C ASN A 50 4.78 -10.16 16.59
N THR A 51 5.41 -11.29 16.25
CA THR A 51 4.92 -12.16 15.17
C THR A 51 3.63 -12.89 15.59
N PRO A 52 2.72 -13.21 14.66
CA PRO A 52 1.52 -13.98 14.99
C PRO A 52 1.84 -15.37 15.58
N ASN A 53 1.10 -15.81 16.60
CA ASN A 53 1.35 -17.08 17.31
C ASN A 53 1.25 -18.34 16.45
N TRP A 54 0.57 -18.28 15.30
CA TRP A 54 0.45 -19.41 14.37
C TRP A 54 1.64 -19.48 13.39
N LEU A 55 2.52 -18.48 13.39
CA LEU A 55 3.70 -18.46 12.54
C LEU A 55 4.79 -19.36 13.14
N PRO A 56 5.48 -20.19 12.33
CA PRO A 56 6.60 -20.97 12.82
C PRO A 56 7.70 -20.10 13.44
N GLU A 57 8.34 -20.61 14.49
CA GLU A 57 9.45 -19.93 15.14
C GLU A 57 10.60 -19.65 14.15
N GLY A 58 11.23 -18.49 14.28
CA GLY A 58 12.30 -18.05 13.39
C GLY A 58 11.83 -17.52 12.03
N GLN A 59 10.55 -17.59 11.69
CA GLN A 59 10.02 -16.96 10.47
C GLN A 59 9.49 -15.56 10.74
N GLY A 60 9.63 -14.70 9.73
CA GLY A 60 9.06 -13.38 9.70
C GLY A 60 7.75 -13.32 8.94
N TRP A 61 7.02 -12.24 9.17
CA TRP A 61 5.75 -12.00 8.50
C TRP A 61 5.66 -10.58 8.00
N VAL A 62 4.99 -10.41 6.85
CA VAL A 62 4.62 -9.08 6.34
C VAL A 62 3.11 -8.99 6.37
N THR A 63 2.58 -7.94 6.96
CA THR A 63 1.14 -7.62 6.93
C THR A 63 0.93 -6.24 6.31
N ALA A 64 -0.30 -5.94 5.93
CA ALA A 64 -0.60 -4.65 5.32
C ALA A 64 -1.94 -4.06 5.76
N GLU A 65 -1.94 -2.75 5.95
CA GLU A 65 -3.11 -1.92 6.16
C GLU A 65 -3.29 -0.94 4.99
N TYR A 66 -4.53 -0.59 4.71
CA TYR A 66 -4.90 0.31 3.64
C TYR A 66 -5.89 1.31 4.18
N GLY A 67 -5.53 2.58 4.07
CA GLY A 67 -6.32 3.71 4.54
C GLY A 67 -6.66 4.64 3.38
N MET A 68 -7.79 5.33 3.51
CA MET A 68 -8.08 6.49 2.67
C MET A 68 -8.43 7.66 3.56
N LEU A 69 -7.79 8.81 3.31
CA LEU A 69 -8.26 10.04 3.94
C LEU A 69 -9.72 10.30 3.55
N PRO A 70 -10.57 10.79 4.46
CA PRO A 70 -11.99 11.05 4.17
C PRO A 70 -12.23 11.91 2.93
N LYS A 71 -11.28 12.80 2.57
CA LYS A 71 -11.39 13.67 1.40
C LYS A 71 -10.35 13.38 0.30
N SER A 72 -9.83 12.16 0.28
CA SER A 72 -8.95 11.70 -0.82
C SER A 72 -9.69 11.55 -2.15
N SER A 73 -11.02 11.33 -2.14
CA SER A 73 -11.87 11.24 -3.33
C SER A 73 -12.71 12.51 -3.57
N LYS A 74 -13.34 12.58 -4.75
CA LYS A 74 -14.24 13.70 -5.15
C LYS A 74 -15.33 13.96 -4.12
N THR A 75 -16.01 12.92 -3.63
CA THR A 75 -16.97 12.99 -2.51
C THR A 75 -16.28 12.59 -1.22
N ARG A 76 -16.76 13.09 -0.07
CA ARG A 76 -16.20 12.71 1.23
C ARG A 76 -16.61 11.26 1.55
N ILE A 77 -15.63 10.42 1.88
CA ILE A 77 -15.82 9.06 2.40
C ILE A 77 -15.90 9.13 3.93
N VAL A 78 -16.75 8.29 4.52
CA VAL A 78 -16.83 8.15 5.97
C VAL A 78 -15.57 7.42 6.46
N ARG A 79 -14.89 8.00 7.46
CA ARG A 79 -13.72 7.39 8.11
C ARG A 79 -14.09 5.99 8.60
N GLU A 80 -13.27 5.00 8.27
CA GLU A 80 -13.48 3.63 8.75
C GLU A 80 -13.06 3.52 10.22
N GLY A 81 -13.79 2.68 10.96
CA GLY A 81 -13.42 2.31 12.33
C GLY A 81 -12.44 1.15 12.35
N ALA A 82 -12.28 0.53 13.52
CA ALA A 82 -11.36 -0.59 13.72
C ALA A 82 -11.63 -1.81 12.80
N LYS A 83 -12.86 -1.99 12.31
CA LYS A 83 -13.20 -3.08 11.39
C LYS A 83 -13.22 -2.56 9.95
N PRO A 84 -12.34 -3.05 9.06
CA PRO A 84 -12.30 -2.61 7.67
C PRO A 84 -13.54 -3.06 6.91
N LYS A 85 -14.00 -2.25 5.96
CA LYS A 85 -15.06 -2.64 5.03
C LYS A 85 -14.53 -3.61 3.96
N GLY A 86 -15.43 -4.22 3.19
CA GLY A 86 -15.08 -5.24 2.18
C GLY A 86 -13.96 -4.80 1.23
N ARG A 87 -14.06 -3.60 0.63
CA ARG A 87 -13.03 -3.05 -0.28
C ARG A 87 -11.67 -2.88 0.42
N THR A 88 -11.66 -2.30 1.61
CA THR A 88 -10.43 -2.06 2.39
C THR A 88 -9.78 -3.39 2.74
N ALA A 89 -10.55 -4.35 3.27
CA ALA A 89 -10.08 -5.68 3.61
C ALA A 89 -9.52 -6.44 2.39
N GLU A 90 -10.15 -6.30 1.22
CA GLU A 90 -9.65 -6.90 -0.02
C GLU A 90 -8.28 -6.34 -0.43
N ILE A 91 -8.14 -5.01 -0.45
CA ILE A 91 -6.90 -4.33 -0.84
C ILE A 91 -5.78 -4.64 0.17
N GLN A 92 -6.06 -4.61 1.47
CA GLN A 92 -5.12 -5.01 2.52
C GLN A 92 -4.57 -6.42 2.28
N ARG A 93 -5.49 -7.37 2.04
CA ARG A 93 -5.12 -8.76 1.77
C ARG A 93 -4.30 -8.89 0.49
N LEU A 94 -4.62 -8.11 -0.55
CA LEU A 94 -3.88 -8.10 -1.80
C LEU A 94 -2.44 -7.59 -1.59
N ILE A 95 -2.26 -6.43 -0.96
CA ILE A 95 -0.94 -5.83 -0.69
C ILE A 95 -0.09 -6.79 0.15
N GLY A 96 -0.65 -7.29 1.26
CA GLY A 96 0.06 -8.22 2.14
C GLY A 96 0.47 -9.51 1.42
N ARG A 97 -0.40 -10.08 0.56
CA ARG A 97 -0.03 -11.27 -0.22
C ARG A 97 1.06 -10.97 -1.25
N ALA A 98 0.95 -9.85 -1.96
CA ALA A 98 1.91 -9.48 -3.01
C ALA A 98 3.32 -9.27 -2.42
N LEU A 99 3.42 -8.58 -1.28
CA LEU A 99 4.71 -8.33 -0.63
C LEU A 99 5.28 -9.58 0.04
N ARG A 100 4.45 -10.41 0.69
CA ARG A 100 4.90 -11.70 1.23
C ARG A 100 5.47 -12.62 0.15
N ALA A 101 4.89 -12.62 -1.05
CA ALA A 101 5.34 -13.48 -2.15
C ALA A 101 6.77 -13.18 -2.64
N VAL A 102 7.29 -11.97 -2.36
CA VAL A 102 8.64 -11.55 -2.74
C VAL A 102 9.58 -11.39 -1.54
N THR A 103 9.11 -11.69 -0.33
CA THR A 103 9.89 -11.56 0.91
C THR A 103 10.39 -12.94 1.36
N ASP A 104 11.69 -13.04 1.65
CA ASP A 104 12.25 -14.22 2.31
C ASP A 104 11.89 -14.18 3.80
N SER A 105 10.89 -15.00 4.19
CA SER A 105 10.43 -15.06 5.57
C SER A 105 11.47 -15.66 6.53
N SER A 106 12.37 -16.51 6.05
CA SER A 106 13.44 -17.07 6.88
C SER A 106 14.52 -16.03 7.15
N ALA A 107 14.92 -15.27 6.13
CA ALA A 107 15.91 -14.20 6.29
C ALA A 107 15.39 -13.02 7.14
N LEU A 108 14.08 -12.76 7.10
CA LEU A 108 13.45 -11.72 7.91
C LEU A 108 13.58 -12.00 9.42
N GLY A 109 13.68 -13.28 9.80
CA GLY A 109 13.72 -13.73 11.20
C GLY A 109 12.39 -13.49 11.91
N GLN A 110 12.32 -13.70 13.22
CA GLN A 110 11.10 -13.55 14.03
C GLN A 110 10.70 -12.07 14.21
N ARG A 111 10.26 -11.44 13.12
CA ARG A 111 9.87 -10.04 13.05
C ARG A 111 8.62 -9.90 12.20
N LEU A 112 7.76 -8.97 12.59
CA LEU A 112 6.62 -8.53 11.81
C LEU A 112 6.97 -7.21 11.11
N VAL A 113 6.72 -7.14 9.80
CA VAL A 113 6.75 -5.90 9.04
C VAL A 113 5.31 -5.47 8.79
N ASN A 114 4.93 -4.30 9.31
CA ASN A 114 3.65 -3.67 9.01
C ASN A 114 3.82 -2.70 7.86
N ILE A 115 3.01 -2.88 6.82
CA ILE A 115 2.98 -2.01 5.64
C ILE A 115 1.70 -1.20 5.66
N ASP A 116 1.79 0.11 5.84
CA ASP A 116 0.63 0.98 5.81
C ASP A 116 0.59 1.73 4.48
N CYS A 117 -0.53 1.64 3.78
CA CYS A 117 -0.75 2.35 2.52
C CYS A 117 -1.91 3.34 2.69
N ASP A 118 -1.56 4.61 2.93
CA ASP A 118 -2.52 5.69 3.13
C ASP A 118 -2.72 6.52 1.87
N VAL A 119 -3.93 6.45 1.32
CA VAL A 119 -4.30 7.26 0.15
C VAL A 119 -4.61 8.69 0.57
N ILE A 120 -3.79 9.59 0.06
CA ILE A 120 -3.96 11.04 0.24
C ILE A 120 -4.86 11.62 -0.86
N GLN A 121 -4.76 11.11 -2.09
CA GLN A 121 -5.60 11.51 -3.21
C GLN A 121 -5.88 10.34 -4.15
N ALA A 122 -7.13 10.17 -4.58
CA ALA A 122 -7.61 9.09 -5.44
C ALA A 122 -8.14 9.61 -6.78
#